data_AF-A0A353N500-F1
#
_entry.id   AF-A0A353N500-F1
#
_cell.length_a   1.000
_cell.length_b   1.000
_cell.length_c   1.000
_cell.angle_alpha   90.00
_cell.angle_beta   90.00
_cell.angle_gamma   90.00
#
_symmetry.space_group_name_H-M   'P 1'
#
loop_
_entity.id
_entity.type
_entity.pdbx_description
1 polymer ?
#
loop_
_entity_poly.entity_id
_entity_poly.type
_entity_poly.pdbx_seq_one_letter_code
_entity_poly.pdbx_strand_id
1 'polypeptide(L)'
;HLIEYDNPSLLWIRKKKPLSIKRKKRQIAGKETMEAQFFIEPGDLLVMISDGVINAGVGGLFRLGLGYEGVINSVLDWAIEYDDSQPVAERVTDVVDACYLGRPGDDSTSIIITARNPRTAILLTGPPANPKHDQDLVSKFLEYKNVRRIICGGATGNLVAREMGREIKTNLKYEDPSVPPTATIKGIDLVTEGILTLNKCLTKLKNIDQDKKTEPLFDGATLLCQSLMKADRIIFLVGTAVNPAHEEFMNSLQLLTRMEVIKRLQTLLTEMDKEVVIEKY
;
A
#
# COMPACT_ATOMS: atom_id res chain seq x y z
N HIS A 1 14.40 15.61 10.91
CA HIS A 1 14.57 16.80 11.78
C HIS A 1 13.29 16.96 12.58
N LEU A 2 13.39 17.09 13.90
CA LEU A 2 12.25 17.14 14.82
C LEU A 2 12.29 18.46 15.59
N ILE A 3 11.14 19.11 15.71
CA ILE A 3 10.90 20.27 16.57
C ILE A 3 9.65 19.97 17.37
N GLU A 4 9.75 20.10 18.69
CA GLU A 4 8.66 19.90 19.64
C GLU A 4 8.47 21.18 20.46
N TYR A 5 7.22 21.56 20.66
CA TYR A 5 6.80 22.72 21.44
C TYR A 5 5.50 22.39 22.15
N ASP A 6 5.55 22.33 23.48
CA ASP A 6 4.37 22.16 24.33
C ASP A 6 3.47 20.97 23.94
N ASN A 7 4.10 19.88 23.46
CA ASN A 7 3.42 18.66 23.04
C ASN A 7 4.06 17.43 23.71
N PRO A 8 3.32 16.31 23.79
CA PRO A 8 3.92 15.05 24.19
C PRO A 8 5.14 14.69 23.32
N SER A 9 6.22 14.26 23.95
CA SER A 9 7.46 13.94 23.26
C SER A 9 7.26 12.77 22.29
N LEU A 10 7.84 12.87 21.10
CA LEU A 10 7.92 11.81 20.12
C LEU A 10 8.48 10.54 20.77
N LEU A 11 7.75 9.45 20.62
CA LEU A 11 8.18 8.11 20.95
C LEU A 11 8.85 7.50 19.73
N TRP A 12 10.13 7.17 19.85
CA TRP A 12 10.87 6.46 18.81
C TRP A 12 11.09 5.02 19.26
N ILE A 13 10.64 4.07 18.46
CA ILE A 13 10.72 2.65 18.75
C ILE A 13 11.53 1.98 17.64
N ARG A 14 12.50 1.16 18.04
CA ARG A 14 13.30 0.31 17.14
C ARG A 14 13.41 -1.07 17.74
N LYS A 15 13.15 -2.12 16.94
CA LYS A 15 13.23 -3.53 17.38
C LYS A 15 12.50 -3.77 18.72
N LYS A 16 11.29 -3.22 18.84
CA LYS A 16 10.40 -3.30 20.02
C LYS A 16 10.95 -2.64 21.29
N LYS A 17 11.87 -1.68 21.17
CA LYS A 17 12.41 -0.95 22.31
C LYS A 17 12.29 0.55 22.08
N PRO A 18 11.77 1.31 23.07
CA PRO A 18 11.86 2.76 23.04
C PRO A 18 13.33 3.20 22.98
N LEU A 19 13.63 4.17 22.14
CA LEU A 19 14.93 4.80 22.00
C LEU A 19 14.87 6.22 22.57
N SER A 20 15.95 6.63 23.24
CA SER A 20 16.11 8.01 23.69
C SER A 20 16.51 8.91 22.53
N ILE A 21 15.83 10.04 22.37
CA ILE A 21 16.22 11.10 21.44
C ILE A 21 16.95 12.20 22.22
N LYS A 22 18.19 12.51 21.81
CA LYS A 22 18.96 13.62 22.38
C LYS A 22 18.46 14.95 21.81
N ARG A 23 17.70 15.68 22.63
CA ARG A 23 17.10 16.97 22.28
C ARG A 23 17.98 18.12 22.79
N LYS A 24 17.94 19.24 22.08
CA LYS A 24 18.55 20.51 22.48
C LYS A 24 17.46 21.57 22.63
N LYS A 25 17.54 22.36 23.69
CA LYS A 25 16.68 23.55 23.85
C LYS A 25 17.05 24.59 22.80
N ARG A 26 16.05 25.22 22.19
CA ARG A 26 16.21 26.35 21.27
C ARG A 26 15.10 27.35 21.47
N GLN A 27 15.41 28.63 21.30
CA GLN A 27 14.39 29.68 21.29
C GLN A 27 13.98 29.98 19.85
N ILE A 28 12.69 29.82 19.54
CA ILE A 28 12.12 30.12 18.21
C ILE A 28 10.96 31.09 18.44
N ALA A 29 11.01 32.27 17.82
CA ALA A 29 10.02 33.33 17.99
C ALA A 29 9.69 33.64 19.48
N GLY A 30 10.70 33.64 20.34
CA GLY A 30 10.55 33.91 21.78
C GLY A 30 10.10 32.72 22.63
N LYS A 31 9.71 31.60 22.02
CA LYS A 31 9.26 30.38 22.71
C LYS A 31 10.40 29.37 22.90
N GLU A 32 10.47 28.72 24.06
CA GLU A 32 11.40 27.60 24.29
C GLU A 32 10.86 26.35 23.59
N THR A 33 11.67 25.76 22.71
CA THR A 33 11.36 24.56 21.91
C THR A 33 12.44 23.51 22.11
N MET A 34 12.09 22.25 21.85
CA MET A 34 13.03 21.14 21.85
C MET A 34 13.30 20.72 20.40
N GLU A 35 14.57 20.71 20.01
CA GLU A 35 14.98 20.37 18.65
C GLU A 35 15.91 19.15 18.65
N ALA A 36 15.72 18.24 17.69
CA ALA A 36 16.58 17.09 17.51
C ALA A 36 16.85 16.77 16.03
N GLN A 37 18.06 16.28 15.78
CA GLN A 37 18.45 15.69 14.51
C GLN A 37 18.92 14.26 14.77
N PHE A 38 18.33 13.31 14.06
CA PHE A 38 18.62 11.89 14.16
C PHE A 38 18.30 11.22 12.83
N PHE A 39 18.90 10.06 12.60
CA PHE A 39 18.66 9.24 11.41
C PHE A 39 17.71 8.10 11.77
N ILE A 40 16.75 7.85 10.88
CA ILE A 40 15.84 6.72 10.97
C ILE A 40 16.31 5.59 10.05
N GLU A 41 15.99 4.37 10.42
CA GLU A 41 16.30 3.16 9.66
C GLU A 41 15.01 2.40 9.31
N PRO A 42 15.01 1.58 8.24
CA PRO A 42 13.90 0.68 7.98
C PRO A 42 13.54 -0.17 9.21
N GLY A 43 12.27 -0.19 9.57
CA GLY A 43 11.75 -0.83 10.78
C GLY A 43 11.63 0.09 12.00
N ASP A 44 12.05 1.35 11.88
CA ASP A 44 11.76 2.35 12.92
C ASP A 44 10.29 2.75 12.89
N LEU A 45 9.74 2.89 14.09
CA LEU A 45 8.40 3.40 14.32
C LEU A 45 8.49 4.70 15.12
N LEU A 46 7.88 5.76 14.59
CA LEU A 46 7.76 7.05 15.25
C LEU A 46 6.28 7.26 15.60
N VAL A 47 6.01 7.54 16.88
CA VAL A 47 4.67 7.77 17.40
C VAL A 47 4.59 9.17 17.98
N MET A 48 3.76 10.00 17.37
CA MET A 48 3.39 11.33 17.83
C MET A 48 1.92 11.32 18.24
N ILE A 49 1.62 11.93 19.38
CA ILE A 49 0.28 11.95 19.95
C ILE A 49 0.01 13.31 20.60
N SER A 50 -1.27 13.69 20.69
CA SER A 50 -1.69 14.82 21.52
C SER A 50 -1.75 14.42 23.00
N ASP A 51 -1.80 15.42 23.86
CA ASP A 51 -2.06 15.28 25.29
C ASP A 51 -3.42 14.65 25.58
N GLY A 52 -4.44 14.88 24.75
CA GLY A 52 -5.72 14.17 24.81
C GLY A 52 -5.57 12.64 24.78
N VAL A 53 -4.55 12.09 24.12
CA VAL A 53 -4.25 10.64 24.16
C VAL A 53 -3.63 10.24 25.50
N ILE A 54 -2.67 11.02 26.01
CA ILE A 54 -1.99 10.76 27.29
C ILE A 54 -2.98 10.82 28.46
N ASN A 55 -3.89 11.79 28.41
CA ASN A 55 -4.89 12.07 29.44
C ASN A 55 -6.17 11.24 29.28
N ALA A 56 -6.23 10.33 28.30
CA ALA A 56 -7.42 9.53 28.05
C ALA A 56 -7.81 8.73 29.31
N GLY A 57 -9.07 8.86 29.73
CA GLY A 57 -9.63 8.17 30.88
C GLY A 57 -9.27 8.74 32.26
N VAL A 58 -8.60 9.91 32.37
CA VAL A 58 -8.33 10.61 33.64
C VAL A 58 -9.62 10.77 34.46
N GLY A 59 -9.58 10.39 35.73
CA GLY A 59 -10.71 10.53 36.66
C GLY A 59 -11.87 9.56 36.41
N GLY A 60 -11.76 8.71 35.38
CA GLY A 60 -12.69 7.64 35.05
C GLY A 60 -12.01 6.28 35.13
N LEU A 61 -11.77 5.66 33.96
CA LEU A 61 -11.15 4.33 33.85
C LEU A 61 -9.74 4.29 34.46
N PHE A 62 -8.98 5.37 34.32
CA PHE A 62 -7.64 5.51 34.88
C PHE A 62 -7.54 6.73 35.80
N ARG A 63 -6.98 6.55 37.00
CA ARG A 63 -6.83 7.67 37.94
C ARG A 63 -5.94 8.80 37.40
N LEU A 64 -4.92 8.46 36.60
CA LEU A 64 -3.93 9.40 36.05
C LEU A 64 -3.94 9.45 34.51
N GLY A 65 -4.94 8.85 33.86
CA GLY A 65 -4.98 8.70 32.40
C GLY A 65 -4.16 7.51 31.89
N LEU A 66 -4.16 7.33 30.57
CA LEU A 66 -3.45 6.27 29.87
C LEU A 66 -1.92 6.36 30.06
N GLY A 67 -1.39 7.59 30.05
CA GLY A 67 0.03 7.85 30.26
C GLY A 67 0.94 7.35 29.12
N TYR A 68 2.22 7.73 29.18
CA TYR A 68 3.20 7.28 28.17
C TYR A 68 3.43 5.77 28.19
N GLU A 69 3.48 5.16 29.37
CA GLU A 69 3.70 3.70 29.48
C GLU A 69 2.53 2.91 28.88
N GLY A 70 1.29 3.34 29.11
CA GLY A 70 0.11 2.72 28.52
C GLY A 70 0.13 2.80 26.99
N VAL A 71 0.48 3.96 26.43
CA VAL A 71 0.63 4.12 24.98
C VAL A 71 1.76 3.24 24.44
N ILE A 72 2.95 3.28 25.07
CA ILE A 72 4.12 2.50 24.62
C ILE A 72 3.78 1.01 24.58
N ASN A 73 3.20 0.46 25.64
CA ASN A 73 2.85 -0.97 25.70
C ASN A 73 1.85 -1.35 24.60
N SER A 74 0.79 -0.54 24.43
CA SER A 74 -0.23 -0.79 23.41
C SER A 74 0.35 -0.76 21.99
N VAL A 75 1.13 0.27 21.68
CA VAL A 75 1.77 0.44 20.37
C VAL A 75 2.77 -0.68 20.09
N LEU A 76 3.56 -1.08 21.09
CA LEU A 76 4.56 -2.15 20.94
C LEU A 76 3.91 -3.48 20.56
N ASP A 77 2.76 -3.79 21.13
CA ASP A 77 2.02 -5.02 20.82
C ASP A 77 1.47 -4.98 19.40
N TRP A 78 0.86 -3.87 18.98
CA TRP A 78 0.23 -3.77 17.65
C TRP A 78 1.23 -3.62 16.51
N ALA A 79 2.36 -2.95 16.75
CA ALA A 79 3.42 -2.81 15.76
C ALA A 79 4.06 -4.15 15.37
N ILE A 80 3.81 -5.23 16.14
CA ILE A 80 4.21 -6.60 15.79
C ILE A 80 3.22 -7.23 14.83
N GLU A 81 1.95 -6.90 14.99
CA GLU A 81 0.85 -7.51 14.24
C GLU A 81 0.69 -6.89 12.85
N TYR A 82 1.05 -5.62 12.68
CA TYR A 82 0.82 -4.88 11.45
C TYR A 82 2.10 -4.49 10.71
N ASP A 83 2.07 -4.68 9.39
CA ASP A 83 3.11 -4.27 8.43
C ASP A 83 2.93 -2.79 7.99
N ASP A 84 1.81 -2.17 8.35
CA ASP A 84 1.42 -0.80 8.01
C ASP A 84 1.14 0.04 9.26
N SER A 85 1.38 1.36 9.18
CA SER A 85 1.18 2.27 10.32
C SER A 85 -0.27 2.68 10.56
N GLN A 86 -1.11 2.68 9.52
CA GLN A 86 -2.51 3.12 9.61
C GLN A 86 -3.33 2.32 10.64
N PRO A 87 -3.31 0.97 10.66
CA PRO A 87 -4.05 0.21 11.67
C PRO A 87 -3.58 0.48 13.11
N VAL A 88 -2.29 0.80 13.28
CA VAL A 88 -1.73 1.16 14.61
C VAL A 88 -2.30 2.51 15.05
N ALA A 89 -2.40 3.49 14.15
CA ALA A 89 -2.97 4.80 14.45
C ALA A 89 -4.46 4.71 14.82
N GLU A 90 -5.21 3.90 14.06
CA GLU A 90 -6.63 3.61 14.31
C GLU A 90 -6.83 2.96 15.68
N ARG A 91 -6.04 1.95 16.02
CA ARG A 91 -6.11 1.31 17.35
C ARG A 91 -5.77 2.24 18.50
N VAL A 92 -4.85 3.20 18.32
CA VAL A 92 -4.61 4.23 19.35
C VAL A 92 -5.90 5.00 19.61
N THR A 93 -6.60 5.42 18.55
CA THR A 93 -7.88 6.14 18.66
C THR A 93 -8.96 5.28 19.30
N ASP A 94 -9.08 4.00 18.93
CA ASP A 94 -10.04 3.06 19.51
C ASP A 94 -9.82 2.89 21.03
N VAL A 95 -8.57 2.77 21.46
CA VAL A 95 -8.23 2.69 22.88
C VAL A 95 -8.58 3.98 23.61
N VAL A 96 -8.31 5.14 23.00
CA VAL A 96 -8.68 6.43 23.59
C VAL A 96 -10.19 6.57 23.73
N ASP A 97 -10.97 6.22 22.71
CA ASP A 97 -12.42 6.25 22.78
C ASP A 97 -12.98 5.29 23.85
N ALA A 98 -12.39 4.10 23.96
CA ALA A 98 -12.70 3.16 25.03
C ALA A 98 -12.37 3.73 26.42
N CYS A 99 -11.23 4.41 26.58
CA CYS A 99 -10.87 5.09 27.82
C CYS A 99 -11.86 6.22 28.19
N TYR A 100 -12.42 6.87 27.17
CA TYR A 100 -13.48 7.87 27.30
C TYR A 100 -14.89 7.29 27.40
N LEU A 101 -15.05 5.95 27.40
CA LEU A 101 -16.34 5.26 27.43
C LEU A 101 -17.30 5.73 26.32
N GLY A 102 -16.76 6.01 25.13
CA GLY A 102 -17.51 6.53 23.97
C GLY A 102 -17.99 7.98 24.13
N ARG A 103 -17.44 8.72 25.11
CA ARG A 103 -17.76 10.13 25.36
C ARG A 103 -16.47 10.95 25.40
N PRO A 104 -15.96 11.40 24.23
CA PRO A 104 -14.68 12.11 24.14
C PRO A 104 -14.56 13.23 25.17
N GLY A 105 -13.51 13.17 25.99
CA GLY A 105 -13.21 14.17 27.01
C GLY A 105 -12.30 15.30 26.53
N ASP A 106 -11.54 15.06 25.45
CA ASP A 106 -10.60 15.98 24.84
C ASP A 106 -10.31 15.59 23.37
N ASP A 107 -9.82 16.54 22.58
CA ASP A 107 -9.39 16.30 21.21
C ASP A 107 -8.14 15.40 21.21
N SER A 108 -8.26 14.26 20.55
CA SER A 108 -7.23 13.22 20.57
C SER A 108 -6.73 12.92 19.17
N THR A 109 -5.42 13.11 18.95
CA THR A 109 -4.77 12.90 17.65
C THR A 109 -3.59 11.95 17.79
N SER A 110 -3.44 11.02 16.85
CA SER A 110 -2.29 10.14 16.73
C SER A 110 -1.70 10.21 15.32
N ILE A 111 -0.37 10.19 15.22
CA ILE A 111 0.37 10.08 13.97
C ILE A 111 1.41 8.98 14.16
N ILE A 112 1.32 7.96 13.31
CA ILE A 112 2.21 6.80 13.32
C ILE A 112 2.99 6.75 12.00
N ILE A 113 4.31 6.78 12.09
CA ILE A 113 5.20 6.75 10.94
C ILE A 113 6.10 5.51 11.04
N THR A 114 6.02 4.64 10.03
CA THR A 114 6.92 3.49 9.89
C THR A 114 7.93 3.77 8.79
N ALA A 115 9.20 3.86 9.16
CA ALA A 115 10.28 3.97 8.20
C ALA A 115 10.47 2.62 7.50
N ARG A 116 10.48 2.60 6.17
CA ARG A 116 10.65 1.36 5.39
C ARG A 116 11.25 1.65 4.02
N ASN A 117 11.87 0.63 3.45
CA ASN A 117 12.18 0.64 2.02
C ASN A 117 10.86 0.58 1.23
N PRO A 118 10.75 1.28 0.09
CA PRO A 118 9.54 1.26 -0.72
C PRO A 118 9.15 -0.17 -1.14
N ARG A 119 7.93 -0.58 -0.82
CA ARG A 119 7.29 -1.78 -1.35
C ARG A 119 7.01 -1.53 -2.82
N THR A 120 7.70 -2.27 -3.69
CA THR A 120 7.56 -2.09 -5.13
C THR A 120 6.70 -3.19 -5.74
N ALA A 121 5.69 -2.82 -6.51
CA ALA A 121 4.99 -3.72 -7.42
C ALA A 121 5.42 -3.44 -8.85
N ILE A 122 5.69 -4.50 -9.61
CA ILE A 122 5.92 -4.41 -11.05
C ILE A 122 4.83 -5.17 -11.77
N LEU A 123 4.16 -4.49 -12.71
CA LEU A 123 3.07 -5.04 -13.48
C LEU A 123 3.44 -5.04 -14.96
N LEU A 124 3.42 -6.22 -15.57
CA LEU A 124 3.60 -6.40 -17.00
C LEU A 124 2.24 -6.67 -17.67
N THR A 125 1.90 -5.91 -18.71
CA THR A 125 0.67 -6.10 -19.49
C THR A 125 0.86 -5.82 -20.98
N GLY A 126 0.38 -6.72 -21.82
CA GLY A 126 0.61 -6.73 -23.27
C GLY A 126 2.01 -7.23 -23.67
N PRO A 127 2.15 -7.97 -24.78
CA PRO A 127 3.44 -8.21 -25.41
C PRO A 127 3.93 -6.94 -26.15
N PRO A 128 5.23 -6.81 -26.43
CA PRO A 128 5.76 -5.70 -27.22
C PRO A 128 5.25 -5.79 -28.67
N ALA A 129 5.18 -4.66 -29.38
CA ALA A 129 4.70 -4.66 -30.76
C ALA A 129 5.60 -5.48 -31.71
N ASN A 130 6.90 -5.54 -31.41
CA ASN A 130 7.88 -6.34 -32.14
C ASN A 130 8.37 -7.51 -31.25
N PRO A 131 8.12 -8.78 -31.64
CA PRO A 131 8.55 -9.95 -30.89
C PRO A 131 10.06 -10.04 -30.62
N LYS A 132 10.89 -9.31 -31.36
CA LYS A 132 12.35 -9.24 -31.08
C LYS A 132 12.65 -8.64 -29.70
N HIS A 133 11.73 -7.88 -29.11
CA HIS A 133 11.88 -7.28 -27.78
C HIS A 133 11.26 -8.14 -26.66
N ASP A 134 10.73 -9.33 -26.98
CA ASP A 134 10.13 -10.24 -26.02
C ASP A 134 11.10 -10.57 -24.87
N GLN A 135 12.32 -10.98 -25.22
CA GLN A 135 13.35 -11.36 -24.25
C GLN A 135 13.81 -10.16 -23.41
N ASP A 136 13.97 -8.98 -24.02
CA ASP A 136 14.38 -7.76 -23.32
C ASP A 136 13.34 -7.35 -22.28
N LEU A 137 12.05 -7.36 -22.66
CA LEU A 137 10.93 -7.02 -21.78
C LEU A 137 10.84 -7.98 -20.59
N VAL A 138 10.92 -9.30 -20.84
CA VAL A 138 10.85 -10.29 -19.76
C VAL A 138 12.10 -10.22 -18.87
N SER A 139 13.28 -10.02 -19.45
CA SER A 139 14.51 -9.85 -18.67
C SER A 139 14.42 -8.64 -17.74
N LYS A 140 13.92 -7.50 -18.25
CA LYS A 140 13.67 -6.31 -17.45
C LYS A 140 12.67 -6.57 -16.32
N PHE A 141 11.57 -7.25 -16.61
CA PHE A 141 10.55 -7.62 -15.61
C PHE A 141 11.12 -8.49 -14.48
N LEU A 142 12.06 -9.39 -14.80
CA LEU A 142 12.67 -10.31 -13.83
C LEU A 142 13.84 -9.69 -13.04
N GLU A 143 14.53 -8.69 -13.61
CA GLU A 143 15.68 -8.00 -13.01
C GLU A 143 15.37 -7.38 -11.64
N TYR A 144 14.17 -6.83 -11.47
CA TYR A 144 13.74 -6.20 -10.23
C TYR A 144 13.69 -7.19 -9.06
N LYS A 145 14.40 -6.90 -7.97
CA LYS A 145 14.49 -7.75 -6.77
C LYS A 145 13.56 -7.27 -5.66
N ASN A 146 13.08 -8.20 -4.82
CA ASN A 146 12.20 -7.90 -3.69
C ASN A 146 10.94 -7.11 -4.07
N VAL A 147 10.37 -7.42 -5.23
CA VAL A 147 9.17 -6.79 -5.78
C VAL A 147 8.03 -7.79 -5.87
N ARG A 148 6.79 -7.29 -5.80
CA ARG A 148 5.59 -8.05 -6.17
C ARG A 148 5.49 -8.08 -7.70
N ARG A 149 5.64 -9.25 -8.32
CA ARG A 149 5.61 -9.44 -9.78
C ARG A 149 4.24 -9.83 -10.30
N ILE A 150 3.62 -8.93 -11.03
CA ILE A 150 2.25 -9.08 -11.50
C ILE A 150 2.23 -9.16 -13.02
N ILE A 151 1.47 -10.10 -13.56
CA ILE A 151 1.19 -10.22 -14.99
C ILE A 151 -0.30 -10.02 -15.20
N CYS A 152 -0.65 -9.14 -16.13
CA CYS A 152 -2.03 -8.89 -16.52
C CYS A 152 -2.18 -9.10 -18.03
N GLY A 153 -2.66 -10.26 -18.44
CA GLY A 153 -2.77 -10.62 -19.86
C GLY A 153 -2.53 -12.09 -20.10
N GLY A 154 -3.44 -12.80 -20.77
CA GLY A 154 -3.21 -14.19 -21.20
C GLY A 154 -2.03 -14.32 -22.17
N ALA A 155 -1.99 -13.48 -23.21
CA ALA A 155 -0.86 -13.43 -24.15
C ALA A 155 0.47 -13.07 -23.45
N THR A 156 0.41 -12.14 -22.49
CA THR A 156 1.55 -11.72 -21.67
C THR A 156 2.03 -12.83 -20.74
N GLY A 157 1.11 -13.57 -20.13
CA GLY A 157 1.42 -14.73 -19.29
C GLY A 157 2.10 -15.83 -20.10
N ASN A 158 1.61 -16.11 -21.31
CA ASN A 158 2.24 -17.07 -22.22
C ASN A 158 3.64 -16.62 -22.65
N LEU A 159 3.83 -15.33 -22.98
CA LEU A 159 5.13 -14.75 -23.28
C LEU A 159 6.11 -14.98 -22.12
N VAL A 160 5.75 -14.57 -20.90
CA VAL A 160 6.63 -14.72 -19.74
C VAL A 160 6.89 -16.20 -19.41
N ALA A 161 5.87 -17.05 -19.49
CA ALA A 161 6.00 -18.49 -19.27
C ALA A 161 7.01 -19.12 -20.24
N ARG A 162 6.91 -18.77 -21.54
CA ARG A 162 7.84 -19.21 -22.59
C ARG A 162 9.28 -18.78 -22.29
N GLU A 163 9.51 -17.50 -22.05
CA GLU A 163 10.86 -16.96 -21.79
C GLU A 163 11.47 -17.50 -20.48
N MET A 164 10.64 -17.86 -19.50
CA MET A 164 11.10 -18.47 -18.25
C MET A 164 11.28 -19.99 -18.34
N GLY A 165 10.85 -20.64 -19.43
CA GLY A 165 10.78 -22.10 -19.52
C GLY A 165 9.85 -22.71 -18.47
N ARG A 166 8.72 -22.06 -18.19
CA ARG A 166 7.74 -22.47 -17.16
C ARG A 166 6.36 -22.69 -17.77
N GLU A 167 5.55 -23.50 -17.11
CA GLU A 167 4.14 -23.67 -17.47
C GLU A 167 3.26 -22.58 -16.84
N ILE A 168 2.21 -22.19 -17.56
CA ILE A 168 1.10 -21.41 -17.03
C ILE A 168 -0.07 -22.35 -16.73
N LYS A 169 -0.63 -22.25 -15.51
CA LYS A 169 -1.78 -23.04 -15.08
C LYS A 169 -2.93 -22.12 -14.72
N THR A 170 -3.98 -22.14 -15.53
CA THR A 170 -5.22 -21.40 -15.27
C THR A 170 -5.98 -22.04 -14.12
N ASN A 171 -6.42 -21.22 -13.17
CA ASN A 171 -7.38 -21.66 -12.18
C ASN A 171 -8.75 -21.73 -12.85
N LEU A 172 -9.54 -22.75 -12.55
CA LEU A 172 -10.91 -22.88 -13.06
C LEU A 172 -11.96 -22.40 -12.05
N LYS A 173 -11.53 -21.98 -10.86
CA LYS A 173 -12.40 -21.43 -9.82
C LYS A 173 -12.70 -19.95 -10.10
N TYR A 174 -13.99 -19.63 -10.18
CA TYR A 174 -14.50 -18.27 -10.27
C TYR A 174 -15.04 -17.84 -8.91
N GLU A 175 -14.45 -16.79 -8.33
CA GLU A 175 -14.98 -16.15 -7.10
C GLU A 175 -16.06 -15.11 -7.43
N ASP A 176 -15.87 -14.37 -8.54
CA ASP A 176 -16.87 -13.48 -9.14
C ASP A 176 -17.08 -13.95 -10.60
N PRO A 177 -18.29 -14.37 -11.01
CA PRO A 177 -18.56 -14.82 -12.38
C PRO A 177 -18.23 -13.79 -13.45
N SER A 178 -18.24 -12.51 -13.10
CA SER A 178 -17.93 -11.43 -14.01
C SER A 178 -16.42 -11.15 -14.13
N VAL A 179 -15.59 -11.70 -13.22
CA VAL A 179 -14.13 -11.57 -13.25
C VAL A 179 -13.52 -12.90 -13.71
N PRO A 180 -12.71 -12.90 -14.79
CA PRO A 180 -12.00 -14.11 -15.21
C PRO A 180 -11.09 -14.67 -14.10
N PRO A 181 -10.85 -15.98 -14.09
CA PRO A 181 -10.07 -16.59 -13.05
C PRO A 181 -8.59 -16.22 -13.21
N THR A 182 -7.84 -16.35 -12.12
CA THR A 182 -6.40 -16.13 -12.13
C THR A 182 -5.66 -17.32 -12.75
N ALA A 183 -4.38 -17.13 -13.05
CA ALA A 183 -3.46 -18.20 -13.40
C ALA A 183 -2.27 -18.19 -12.47
N THR A 184 -1.46 -19.24 -12.55
CA THR A 184 -0.21 -19.38 -11.82
C THR A 184 0.94 -19.67 -12.76
N ILE A 185 2.05 -18.98 -12.54
CA ILE A 185 3.36 -19.27 -13.15
C ILE A 185 4.32 -19.30 -11.97
N LYS A 186 5.12 -20.37 -11.82
CA LYS A 186 6.09 -20.46 -10.73
C LYS A 186 6.95 -19.20 -10.72
N GLY A 187 7.16 -18.58 -9.56
CA GLY A 187 7.98 -17.38 -9.38
C GLY A 187 7.34 -16.05 -9.83
N ILE A 188 6.07 -16.06 -10.23
CA ILE A 188 5.26 -14.88 -10.44
C ILE A 188 4.20 -14.81 -9.33
N ASP A 189 3.98 -13.62 -8.80
CA ASP A 189 3.17 -13.39 -7.60
C ASP A 189 1.67 -13.36 -7.88
N LEU A 190 1.27 -12.87 -9.05
CA LEU A 190 -0.11 -12.79 -9.51
C LEU A 190 -0.16 -12.82 -11.03
N VAL A 191 -1.00 -13.68 -11.62
CA VAL A 191 -1.28 -13.71 -13.05
C VAL A 191 -2.78 -13.61 -13.28
N THR A 192 -3.21 -12.64 -14.09
CA THR A 192 -4.64 -12.38 -14.38
C THR A 192 -4.90 -12.27 -15.88
N GLU A 193 -6.18 -12.23 -16.27
CA GLU A 193 -6.61 -12.29 -17.68
C GLU A 193 -6.13 -11.12 -18.53
N GLY A 194 -6.15 -9.89 -18.01
CA GLY A 194 -5.65 -8.72 -18.73
C GLY A 194 -6.55 -7.52 -18.63
N ILE A 195 -7.02 -7.03 -19.78
CA ILE A 195 -7.66 -5.73 -19.90
C ILE A 195 -8.96 -5.62 -19.11
N LEU A 196 -9.73 -6.72 -19.01
CA LEU A 196 -10.94 -6.76 -18.19
C LEU A 196 -10.59 -6.62 -16.71
N THR A 197 -9.56 -7.31 -16.25
CA THR A 197 -9.07 -7.19 -14.86
C THR A 197 -8.59 -5.76 -14.56
N LEU A 198 -7.85 -5.12 -15.47
CA LEU A 198 -7.39 -3.73 -15.30
C LEU A 198 -8.56 -2.75 -15.19
N ASN A 199 -9.55 -2.86 -16.08
CA ASN A 199 -10.71 -1.97 -16.05
C ASN A 199 -11.52 -2.13 -14.76
N LYS A 200 -11.72 -3.37 -14.30
CA LYS A 200 -12.38 -3.64 -13.02
C LYS A 200 -11.59 -3.16 -11.82
N CYS A 201 -10.27 -3.33 -11.85
CA CYS A 201 -9.38 -2.80 -10.82
C CYS A 201 -9.51 -1.27 -10.72
N LEU A 202 -9.52 -0.56 -11.85
CA LEU A 202 -9.77 0.87 -11.89
C LEU A 202 -11.12 1.25 -11.28
N THR A 203 -12.19 0.54 -11.63
CA THR A 203 -13.53 0.80 -11.05
C THR A 203 -13.54 0.58 -9.54
N LYS A 204 -12.96 -0.53 -9.05
CA LYS A 204 -12.86 -0.84 -7.62
C LYS A 204 -12.06 0.22 -6.85
N LEU A 205 -10.91 0.64 -7.38
CA LEU A 205 -10.09 1.66 -6.72
C LEU A 205 -10.79 3.02 -6.64
N LYS A 206 -11.61 3.39 -7.63
CA LYS A 206 -12.41 4.62 -7.60
C LYS A 206 -13.51 4.62 -6.53
N ASN A 207 -14.01 3.44 -6.17
CA ASN A 207 -15.13 3.27 -5.26
C ASN A 207 -14.68 2.76 -3.88
N ILE A 208 -13.39 2.85 -3.55
CA ILE A 208 -12.79 2.19 -2.38
C ILE A 208 -13.42 2.60 -1.05
N ASP A 209 -13.91 3.84 -0.93
CA ASP A 209 -14.57 4.33 0.28
C ASP A 209 -16.01 3.83 0.45
N GLN A 210 -16.67 3.46 -0.64
CA GLN A 210 -18.05 2.96 -0.63
C GLN A 210 -18.11 1.45 -0.34
N ASP A 211 -17.06 0.71 -0.71
CA ASP A 211 -17.01 -0.75 -0.66
C ASP A 211 -16.45 -1.32 0.67
N LYS A 212 -16.19 -0.50 1.70
CA LYS A 212 -15.62 -0.96 3.00
C LYS A 212 -16.47 -2.01 3.77
N LYS A 213 -17.68 -2.34 3.30
CA LYS A 213 -18.64 -3.22 3.98
C LYS A 213 -18.85 -4.60 3.33
N THR A 214 -18.19 -4.91 2.22
CA THR A 214 -18.31 -6.24 1.58
C THR A 214 -17.16 -7.15 1.96
N GLU A 215 -17.44 -8.45 2.09
CA GLU A 215 -16.38 -9.43 2.30
C GLU A 215 -15.37 -9.40 1.15
N PRO A 216 -14.06 -9.54 1.44
CA PRO A 216 -13.04 -9.49 0.41
C PRO A 216 -13.18 -10.69 -0.53
N LEU A 217 -13.61 -10.44 -1.77
CA LEU A 217 -13.52 -11.40 -2.85
C LEU A 217 -12.06 -11.66 -3.21
N PHE A 218 -11.69 -12.91 -3.47
CA PHE A 218 -10.33 -13.27 -3.91
C PHE A 218 -10.21 -13.35 -5.44
N ASP A 219 -11.03 -12.57 -6.16
CA ASP A 219 -10.98 -12.48 -7.61
C ASP A 219 -9.73 -11.73 -8.09
N GLY A 220 -9.37 -11.91 -9.37
CA GLY A 220 -8.16 -11.32 -9.96
C GLY A 220 -8.11 -9.78 -9.91
N ALA A 221 -9.24 -9.10 -9.99
CA ALA A 221 -9.29 -7.64 -9.92
C ALA A 221 -9.11 -7.15 -8.48
N THR A 222 -9.72 -7.83 -7.50
CA THR A 222 -9.54 -7.51 -6.08
C THR A 222 -8.10 -7.78 -5.63
N LEU A 223 -7.50 -8.90 -6.02
CA LEU A 223 -6.09 -9.20 -5.74
C LEU A 223 -5.14 -8.18 -6.38
N LEU A 224 -5.48 -7.69 -7.57
CA LEU A 224 -4.72 -6.62 -8.23
C LEU A 224 -4.86 -5.30 -7.45
N CYS A 225 -6.07 -4.89 -7.07
CA CYS A 225 -6.30 -3.71 -6.24
C CYS A 225 -5.47 -3.77 -4.95
N GLN A 226 -5.53 -4.89 -4.22
CA GLN A 226 -4.76 -5.08 -2.98
C GLN A 226 -3.25 -4.95 -3.22
N SER A 227 -2.75 -5.54 -4.31
CA SER A 227 -1.32 -5.47 -4.65
C SER A 227 -0.87 -4.04 -4.96
N LEU A 228 -1.68 -3.26 -5.68
CA LEU A 228 -1.39 -1.86 -6.00
C LEU A 228 -1.55 -0.94 -4.78
N MET A 229 -2.56 -1.19 -3.94
CA MET A 229 -2.79 -0.45 -2.69
C MET A 229 -1.64 -0.64 -1.69
N LYS A 230 -1.10 -1.86 -1.60
CA LYS A 230 0.02 -2.16 -0.71
C LYS A 230 1.36 -1.59 -1.21
N ALA A 231 1.52 -1.35 -2.50
CA ALA A 231 2.75 -0.81 -3.06
C ALA A 231 2.90 0.70 -2.78
N ASP A 232 4.12 1.15 -2.54
CA ASP A 232 4.46 2.60 -2.53
C ASP A 232 4.96 3.03 -3.89
N ARG A 233 5.64 2.10 -4.58
CA ARG A 233 6.14 2.29 -5.94
C ARG A 233 5.55 1.26 -6.87
N ILE A 234 5.06 1.71 -8.01
CA ILE A 234 4.42 0.86 -9.02
C ILE A 234 5.09 1.11 -10.36
N ILE A 235 5.57 0.03 -10.98
CA ILE A 235 6.22 0.07 -12.28
C ILE A 235 5.33 -0.68 -13.26
N PHE A 236 4.77 0.04 -14.24
CA PHE A 236 4.02 -0.53 -15.33
C PHE A 236 4.94 -0.74 -16.53
N LEU A 237 5.15 -2.01 -16.91
CA LEU A 237 5.73 -2.38 -18.19
C LEU A 237 4.58 -2.68 -19.15
N VAL A 238 4.41 -1.84 -20.18
CA VAL A 238 3.24 -1.88 -21.05
C VAL A 238 3.66 -2.20 -22.48
N GLY A 239 3.32 -3.41 -22.92
CA GLY A 239 3.46 -3.83 -24.30
C GLY A 239 2.46 -3.14 -25.23
N THR A 240 2.95 -2.74 -26.39
CA THR A 240 2.23 -1.97 -27.42
C THR A 240 1.67 -2.83 -28.55
N ALA A 241 1.75 -4.17 -28.45
CA ALA A 241 1.11 -5.04 -29.42
C ALA A 241 -0.41 -4.81 -29.47
N VAL A 242 -0.90 -4.67 -30.70
CA VAL A 242 -2.30 -4.49 -31.05
C VAL A 242 -2.83 -5.78 -31.66
N ASN A 243 -4.01 -6.23 -31.19
CA ASN A 243 -4.76 -7.30 -31.83
C ASN A 243 -6.14 -6.73 -32.21
N PRO A 244 -6.39 -6.46 -33.51
CA PRO A 244 -7.62 -5.79 -33.97
C PRO A 244 -8.90 -6.48 -33.52
N ALA A 245 -8.97 -7.82 -33.58
CA ALA A 245 -10.15 -8.57 -33.16
C ALA A 245 -10.37 -8.48 -31.64
N HIS A 246 -9.29 -8.40 -30.86
CA HIS A 246 -9.38 -8.18 -29.42
C HIS A 246 -9.84 -6.75 -29.11
N GLU A 247 -9.32 -5.73 -29.81
CA GLU A 247 -9.75 -4.34 -29.62
C GLU A 247 -11.22 -4.12 -29.98
N GLU A 248 -11.68 -4.69 -31.09
CA GLU A 248 -13.08 -4.62 -31.51
C GLU A 248 -14.01 -5.25 -30.46
N PHE A 249 -13.64 -6.43 -29.94
CA PHE A 249 -14.36 -7.07 -28.85
C PHE A 249 -14.40 -6.19 -27.59
N MET A 250 -13.28 -5.59 -27.19
CA MET A 250 -13.24 -4.71 -26.00
C MET A 250 -14.06 -3.43 -26.19
N ASN A 251 -14.07 -2.86 -27.39
CA ASN A 251 -14.90 -1.71 -27.74
C ASN A 251 -16.40 -2.05 -27.65
N SER A 252 -16.81 -3.26 -28.06
CA SER A 252 -18.19 -3.72 -27.93
C SER A 252 -18.66 -3.79 -26.47
N LEU A 253 -17.72 -4.02 -25.54
CA LEU A 253 -17.95 -4.05 -24.10
C LEU A 253 -17.79 -2.67 -23.43
N GLN A 254 -17.54 -1.61 -24.21
CA GLN A 254 -17.30 -0.25 -23.71
C GLN A 254 -16.15 -0.17 -22.69
N LEU A 255 -15.15 -1.04 -22.82
CA LEU A 255 -13.97 -1.06 -21.95
C LEU A 255 -12.94 -0.06 -22.45
N LEU A 256 -12.17 0.51 -21.52
CA LEU A 256 -11.03 1.35 -21.87
C LEU A 256 -9.94 0.50 -22.50
N THR A 257 -9.20 1.11 -23.44
CA THR A 257 -8.00 0.49 -23.99
C THR A 257 -6.91 0.31 -22.92
N ARG A 258 -5.93 -0.57 -23.16
CA ARG A 258 -4.82 -0.83 -22.22
C ARG A 258 -4.10 0.45 -21.82
N MET A 259 -3.82 1.33 -22.78
CA MET A 259 -3.10 2.56 -22.49
C MET A 259 -3.95 3.56 -21.70
N GLU A 260 -5.24 3.65 -22.00
CA GLU A 260 -6.16 4.53 -21.27
C GLU A 260 -6.36 4.07 -19.83
N VAL A 261 -6.58 2.77 -19.60
CA VAL A 261 -6.77 2.26 -18.24
C VAL A 261 -5.50 2.42 -17.40
N ILE A 262 -4.31 2.18 -17.96
CA ILE A 262 -3.04 2.38 -17.26
C ILE A 262 -2.82 3.85 -16.92
N LYS A 263 -3.11 4.79 -17.83
CA LYS A 263 -3.02 6.23 -17.53
C LYS A 263 -3.99 6.64 -16.42
N ARG A 264 -5.22 6.16 -16.44
CA ARG A 264 -6.20 6.46 -15.38
C ARG A 264 -5.79 5.85 -14.04
N LEU A 265 -5.23 4.63 -14.04
CA LEU A 265 -4.65 4.02 -12.85
C LEU A 265 -3.46 4.84 -12.34
N GLN A 266 -2.58 5.31 -13.22
CA GLN A 266 -1.46 6.18 -12.83
C GLN A 266 -1.96 7.45 -12.12
N THR A 267 -2.94 8.15 -12.69
CA THR A 267 -3.52 9.35 -12.07
C THR A 267 -4.05 9.04 -10.68
N LEU A 268 -4.91 8.02 -10.56
CA LEU A 268 -5.53 7.65 -9.30
C LEU A 268 -4.50 7.23 -8.24
N LEU A 269 -3.52 6.40 -8.62
CA LEU A 269 -2.49 5.93 -7.68
C LEU A 269 -1.53 7.06 -7.26
N THR A 270 -1.25 8.01 -8.16
CA THR A 270 -0.44 9.20 -7.83
C THR A 270 -1.18 10.13 -6.87
N GLU A 271 -2.50 10.30 -7.04
CA GLU A 271 -3.36 11.04 -6.08
C GLU A 271 -3.38 10.39 -4.68
N MET A 272 -3.01 9.11 -4.60
CA MET A 272 -2.84 8.35 -3.35
C MET A 272 -1.39 8.35 -2.84
N ASP A 273 -0.58 9.33 -3.27
CA ASP A 273 0.83 9.52 -2.89
C ASP A 273 1.76 8.34 -3.23
N LYS A 274 1.44 7.57 -4.29
CA LYS A 274 2.30 6.48 -4.78
C LYS A 274 3.21 6.96 -5.90
N GLU A 275 4.43 6.44 -5.94
CA GLU A 275 5.35 6.64 -7.07
C GLU A 275 4.94 5.71 -8.23
N VAL A 276 4.52 6.28 -9.37
CA VAL A 276 4.11 5.48 -10.52
C VAL A 276 4.99 5.75 -11.74
N VAL A 277 5.60 4.70 -12.26
CA VAL A 277 6.44 4.73 -13.47
C VAL A 277 5.77 3.89 -14.56
N ILE A 278 5.76 4.40 -15.79
CA ILE A 278 5.27 3.67 -16.97
C ILE A 278 6.39 3.59 -18.00
N GLU A 279 6.74 2.37 -18.40
CA GLU A 279 7.65 2.08 -19.50
C GLU A 279 6.89 1.35 -20.61
N LYS A 280 7.11 1.74 -21.87
CA LYS A 280 6.43 1.16 -23.03
C LYS A 280 7.39 0.31 -23.86
N TYR A 281 6.90 -0.80 -24.38
CA TYR A 281 7.65 -1.78 -25.16
C TYR A 281 6.89 -2.22 -26.42
#